data_AF-A0A2U1WJ00-F1
#
_entry.id   AF-A0A2U1WJ00-F1
#
_cell.length_a   1.000
_cell.length_b   1.000
_cell.length_c   1.000
_cell.angle_alpha   90.00
_cell.angle_beta   90.00
_cell.angle_gamma   90.00
#
_symmetry.space_group_name_H-M   'P 1'
#
loop_
_entity.id
_entity.type
_entity.pdbx_description
1 polymer ?
#
loop_
_entity_poly.entity_id
_entity_poly.type
_entity_poly.pdbx_seq_one_letter_code
_entity_poly.pdbx_strand_id
1 'polypeptide(L)'
;MNIHEYQAKDLLRGYGVAVPRGGVAFTPEEAASVARELGGPVWVVKSQIHAGGRGAGRFQDNPGGKGGVRVVKSVEEVASNAAEMLSRVLVTKQTGPAGKEVKRLYVEEGADIKRELYLGLLTDRGTGRVTIIASTEGGMEIEEVAHNTPEKIVKVAVDPATGIQGYHTRKV
;
A
#
# COMPACT_ATOMS: atom_id res chain seq x y z
N MET A 1 -2.00 16.90 -3.82
CA MET A 1 -2.77 16.43 -2.66
C MET A 1 -2.68 14.91 -2.63
N ASN A 2 -2.36 14.31 -1.47
CA ASN A 2 -2.27 12.86 -1.32
C ASN A 2 -3.41 12.36 -0.45
N ILE A 3 -3.87 11.14 -0.68
CA ILE A 3 -4.82 10.42 0.18
C ILE A 3 -4.14 9.22 0.84
N HIS A 4 -4.73 8.70 1.90
CA HIS A 4 -4.23 7.50 2.58
C HIS A 4 -4.65 6.22 1.85
N GLU A 5 -4.00 5.10 2.18
CA GLU A 5 -4.31 3.78 1.60
C GLU A 5 -5.77 3.40 1.81
N TYR A 6 -6.32 3.60 3.01
CA TYR A 6 -7.73 3.27 3.29
C TYR A 6 -8.69 4.07 2.38
N GLN A 7 -8.42 5.36 2.18
CA GLN A 7 -9.23 6.23 1.31
C GLN A 7 -9.13 5.81 -0.16
N ALA A 8 -7.92 5.45 -0.61
CA ALA A 8 -7.71 4.94 -1.95
C ALA A 8 -8.45 3.61 -2.17
N LYS A 9 -8.43 2.71 -1.19
CA LYS A 9 -9.18 1.44 -1.22
C LYS A 9 -10.68 1.65 -1.24
N ASP A 10 -11.21 2.59 -0.46
CA ASP A 10 -12.62 2.92 -0.46
C ASP A 10 -13.06 3.49 -1.82
N LEU A 11 -12.26 4.36 -2.42
CA LEU A 11 -12.49 4.87 -3.77
C LEU A 11 -12.49 3.73 -4.80
N LEU A 12 -11.45 2.90 -4.80
CA LEU A 12 -11.32 1.76 -5.72
C LEU A 12 -12.50 0.79 -5.59
N ARG A 13 -12.92 0.49 -4.36
CA ARG A 13 -14.11 -0.34 -4.09
C ARG A 13 -15.39 0.27 -4.67
N GLY A 14 -15.54 1.60 -4.57
CA GLY A 14 -16.66 2.33 -5.18
C GLY A 14 -16.74 2.20 -6.71
N TYR A 15 -15.62 1.90 -7.38
CA TYR A 15 -15.55 1.61 -8.81
C TYR A 15 -15.51 0.09 -9.13
N GLY A 16 -15.76 -0.77 -8.15
CA GLY A 16 -15.82 -2.23 -8.35
C GLY A 16 -14.45 -2.92 -8.43
N VAL A 17 -13.36 -2.24 -8.07
CA VAL A 17 -12.03 -2.87 -7.99
C VAL A 17 -11.96 -3.74 -6.74
N ALA A 18 -11.54 -4.99 -6.92
CA ALA A 18 -11.34 -5.91 -5.81
C ALA A 18 -10.20 -5.41 -4.90
N VAL A 19 -10.56 -5.07 -3.66
CA VAL A 19 -9.62 -4.72 -2.59
C VAL A 19 -9.97 -5.56 -1.38
N PRO A 20 -8.98 -6.00 -0.58
CA PRO A 20 -9.29 -6.75 0.63
C PRO A 20 -10.12 -5.91 1.61
N ARG A 21 -10.88 -6.60 2.46
CA ARG A 21 -11.68 -5.97 3.50
C ARG A 21 -10.75 -5.47 4.60
N GLY A 22 -11.02 -4.26 5.08
CA GLY A 22 -10.27 -3.67 6.16
C GLY A 22 -10.94 -2.42 6.73
N GLY A 23 -10.51 -2.01 7.91
CA GLY A 23 -11.03 -0.86 8.64
C GLY A 23 -9.91 0.03 9.18
N VAL A 24 -10.23 1.32 9.34
CA VAL A 24 -9.35 2.29 9.98
C VAL A 24 -9.48 2.17 11.50
N ALA A 25 -8.37 2.36 12.22
CA ALA A 25 -8.35 2.41 13.68
C ALA A 25 -7.45 3.55 14.16
N PHE A 26 -7.89 4.22 15.22
CA PHE A 26 -7.20 5.31 15.91
C PHE A 26 -6.69 4.89 17.29
N THR A 27 -7.19 3.76 17.80
CA THR A 27 -6.74 3.16 19.07
C THR A 27 -6.46 1.66 18.90
N PRO A 28 -5.68 1.05 19.81
CA PRO A 28 -5.50 -0.41 19.85
C PRO A 28 -6.82 -1.18 19.99
N GLU A 29 -7.77 -0.65 20.75
CA GLU A 29 -9.09 -1.24 20.98
C GLU A 29 -9.93 -1.26 19.70
N GLU A 30 -9.92 -0.15 18.95
CA GLU A 30 -10.57 -0.06 17.64
C GLU A 30 -9.92 -1.05 16.65
N ALA A 31 -8.58 -1.15 16.65
CA ALA A 31 -7.87 -2.09 15.79
C ALA A 31 -8.28 -3.55 16.07
N ALA A 32 -8.43 -3.90 17.35
CA ALA A 32 -8.95 -5.21 17.76
C ALA A 32 -10.41 -5.42 17.35
N SER A 33 -11.26 -4.39 17.45
CA SER A 33 -12.66 -4.46 16.99
C SER A 33 -12.73 -4.75 15.50
N VAL A 34 -11.97 -4.00 14.69
CA VAL A 34 -11.89 -4.21 13.23
C VAL A 34 -11.44 -5.64 12.92
N ALA A 35 -10.42 -6.16 13.61
CA ALA A 35 -9.95 -7.53 13.40
C ALA A 35 -11.05 -8.58 13.71
N ARG A 36 -11.81 -8.40 14.80
CA ARG A 36 -12.94 -9.29 15.15
C ARG A 36 -14.04 -9.25 14.09
N GLU A 37 -14.37 -8.07 13.58
CA GLU A 37 -15.38 -7.89 12.54
C GLU A 37 -14.97 -8.52 11.19
N LEU A 38 -13.69 -8.39 10.82
CA LEU A 38 -13.15 -9.02 9.61
C LEU A 38 -13.18 -10.55 9.70
N GLY A 39 -12.92 -11.09 10.90
CA GLY A 39 -12.72 -12.51 11.14
C GLY A 39 -11.49 -13.06 10.41
N GLY A 40 -11.35 -14.39 10.42
CA GLY A 40 -10.26 -15.09 9.74
C GLY A 40 -9.04 -15.38 10.62
N PRO A 41 -7.99 -16.00 10.06
CA PRO A 41 -6.83 -16.45 10.83
C PRO A 41 -5.61 -15.51 10.77
N VAL A 42 -5.65 -14.50 9.88
CA VAL A 42 -4.51 -13.61 9.59
C VAL A 42 -5.01 -12.21 9.31
N TRP A 43 -4.34 -11.22 9.89
CA TRP A 43 -4.56 -9.79 9.63
C TRP A 43 -3.25 -9.07 9.31
N VAL A 44 -3.36 -7.92 8.68
CA VAL A 44 -2.24 -7.02 8.43
C VAL A 44 -2.51 -5.67 9.07
N VAL A 45 -1.62 -5.24 9.98
CA VAL A 45 -1.66 -3.93 10.63
C VAL A 45 -0.73 -2.97 9.89
N LYS A 46 -1.28 -1.88 9.34
CA LYS A 46 -0.56 -0.98 8.43
C LYS A 46 -0.59 0.47 8.89
N SER A 47 0.59 1.05 9.13
CA SER A 47 0.75 2.49 9.39
C SER A 47 0.20 3.33 8.24
N GLN A 48 -0.66 4.30 8.55
CA GLN A 48 -1.20 5.22 7.55
C GLN A 48 -0.43 6.54 7.58
N ILE A 49 0.60 6.63 6.75
CA ILE A 49 1.39 7.86 6.51
C ILE A 49 1.45 8.14 5.00
N HIS A 50 1.67 9.40 4.61
CA HIS A 50 1.88 9.77 3.21
C HIS A 50 3.33 9.53 2.77
N ALA A 51 3.74 8.27 2.78
CA ALA A 51 5.03 7.79 2.26
C ALA A 51 4.96 6.30 1.93
N GLY A 52 5.71 5.87 0.93
CA GLY A 52 5.99 4.48 0.59
C GLY A 52 7.04 3.83 1.50
N GLY A 53 7.44 2.59 1.18
CA GLY A 53 8.49 1.88 1.93
C GLY A 53 8.16 1.54 3.39
N ARG A 54 6.88 1.55 3.78
CA ARG A 54 6.43 1.36 5.17
C ARG A 54 6.83 0.01 5.76
N GLY A 55 6.79 -1.06 4.97
CA GLY A 55 7.16 -2.41 5.41
C GLY A 55 8.62 -2.52 5.83
N ALA A 56 9.53 -1.89 5.08
CA ALA A 56 10.96 -1.81 5.38
C ALA A 56 11.34 -0.63 6.31
N GLY A 57 10.34 0.16 6.72
CA GLY A 57 10.54 1.30 7.61
C GLY A 57 10.91 0.89 9.04
N ARG A 58 11.35 1.86 9.84
CA ARG A 58 11.78 1.67 11.23
C ARG A 58 11.17 2.74 12.11
N PHE A 59 10.72 2.36 13.31
CA PHE A 59 10.25 3.34 14.29
C PHE A 59 11.44 4.00 14.97
N GLN A 60 11.39 5.33 15.14
CA GLN A 60 12.51 6.12 15.63
C GLN A 60 12.95 5.71 17.05
N ASP A 61 11.99 5.34 17.89
CA ASP A 61 12.20 4.86 19.27
C ASP A 61 12.50 3.35 19.35
N ASN A 62 12.34 2.61 18.26
CA ASN A 62 12.71 1.19 18.17
C ASN A 62 13.30 0.83 16.78
N PRO A 63 14.55 1.22 16.48
CA PRO A 63 15.14 1.02 15.16
C PRO A 63 15.42 -0.43 14.77
N GLY A 64 15.45 -1.35 15.75
CA GLY A 64 15.61 -2.80 15.53
C GLY A 64 14.28 -3.56 15.48
N GLY A 65 13.15 -2.87 15.68
CA GLY A 65 11.83 -3.46 15.72
C GLY A 65 11.23 -3.74 14.34
N LYS A 66 9.98 -4.24 14.37
CA LYS A 66 9.19 -4.50 13.16
C LYS A 66 8.78 -3.18 12.48
N GLY A 67 8.75 -3.19 11.15
CA GLY A 67 8.37 -2.02 10.34
C GLY A 67 6.88 -1.65 10.42
N GLY A 68 6.46 -0.72 9.57
CA GLY A 68 5.12 -0.13 9.55
C GLY A 68 4.04 -0.97 8.88
N VAL A 69 4.36 -2.18 8.42
CA VAL A 69 3.40 -3.16 7.88
C VAL A 69 3.70 -4.50 8.54
N ARG A 70 2.73 -5.06 9.26
CA ARG A 70 2.94 -6.24 10.10
C ARG A 70 1.83 -7.26 9.90
N VAL A 71 2.21 -8.49 9.57
CA VAL A 71 1.29 -9.63 9.48
C VAL A 71 1.20 -10.29 10.85
N VAL A 72 -0.03 -10.52 11.31
CA VAL A 72 -0.33 -11.06 12.65
C VAL A 72 -1.40 -12.14 12.57
N LYS A 73 -1.43 -13.04 13.55
CA LYS A 73 -2.28 -14.25 13.54
C LYS A 73 -3.29 -14.31 14.69
N SER A 74 -3.37 -13.26 15.52
CA SER A 74 -4.41 -13.15 16.54
C SER A 74 -4.86 -11.70 16.73
N VAL A 75 -6.06 -11.54 17.29
CA VAL A 75 -6.63 -10.21 17.61
C VAL A 75 -5.79 -9.50 18.68
N GLU A 76 -5.22 -10.25 19.61
CA GLU A 76 -4.33 -9.74 20.66
C GLU A 76 -3.04 -9.18 20.04
N GLU A 77 -2.48 -9.88 19.04
CA GLU A 77 -1.34 -9.38 18.28
C GLU A 77 -1.71 -8.12 17.50
N VAL A 78 -2.92 -8.00 16.94
CA VAL A 78 -3.38 -6.76 16.29
C VAL A 78 -3.32 -5.59 17.27
N ALA A 79 -3.90 -5.74 18.47
CA ALA A 79 -3.90 -4.69 19.49
C ALA A 79 -2.48 -4.32 19.96
N SER A 80 -1.64 -5.33 20.23
CA SER A 80 -0.26 -5.12 20.66
C SER A 80 0.57 -4.38 19.60
N ASN A 81 0.46 -4.78 18.33
CA ASN A 81 1.15 -4.08 17.25
C ASN A 81 0.58 -2.67 17.05
N ALA A 82 -0.73 -2.47 17.22
CA ALA A 82 -1.32 -1.13 17.14
C ALA A 82 -0.77 -0.18 18.20
N ALA A 83 -0.62 -0.65 19.45
CA ALA A 83 -0.05 0.12 20.55
C ALA A 83 1.43 0.48 20.33
N GLU A 84 2.20 -0.40 19.68
CA GLU A 84 3.59 -0.13 19.31
C GLU A 84 3.73 0.86 18.14
N MET A 85 2.69 1.00 17.31
CA MET A 85 2.77 1.81 16.08
C MET A 85 2.15 3.19 16.23
N LEU A 86 1.00 3.31 16.92
CA LEU A 86 0.27 4.57 17.09
C LEU A 86 1.09 5.59 17.89
N SER A 87 1.00 6.85 17.46
CA SER A 87 1.74 8.00 18.02
C SER A 87 3.27 7.85 17.97
N ARG A 88 3.80 6.85 17.25
CA ARG A 88 5.24 6.71 16.99
C ARG A 88 5.62 7.29 15.65
N VAL A 89 6.89 7.66 15.53
CA VAL A 89 7.45 8.21 14.29
C VAL A 89 8.02 7.08 13.46
N LEU A 90 7.42 6.82 12.30
CA LEU A 90 7.90 5.85 11.32
C LEU A 90 8.83 6.54 10.32
N VAL A 91 10.06 6.05 10.23
CA VAL A 91 11.08 6.47 9.28
C VAL A 91 11.12 5.48 8.12
N THR A 92 11.07 5.99 6.89
CA THR A 92 11.18 5.24 5.64
C THR A 92 12.19 5.92 4.72
N LYS A 93 12.59 5.25 3.63
CA LYS A 93 13.44 5.86 2.57
C LYS A 93 12.85 7.16 2.02
N GLN A 94 11.51 7.26 1.96
CA GLN A 94 10.79 8.40 1.38
C GLN A 94 10.49 9.53 2.38
N THR A 95 10.51 9.29 3.68
CA THR A 95 10.27 10.34 4.70
C THR A 95 11.53 11.11 5.08
N GLY A 96 12.71 10.55 4.79
CA GLY A 96 13.97 11.01 5.38
C GLY A 96 14.03 10.80 6.90
N PRO A 97 15.09 11.31 7.57
CA PRO A 97 15.34 11.08 8.99
C PRO A 97 14.25 11.59 9.93
N ALA A 98 13.49 12.60 9.51
CA ALA A 98 12.41 13.19 10.30
C ALA A 98 11.21 12.24 10.48
N GLY A 99 11.05 11.25 9.60
CA GLY A 99 9.93 10.32 9.65
C GLY A 99 8.56 10.98 9.53
N LYS A 100 7.52 10.20 9.85
CA LYS A 100 6.14 10.68 10.02
C LYS A 100 5.48 10.00 11.19
N GLU A 101 4.78 10.78 12.01
CA GLU A 101 3.96 10.25 13.09
C GLU A 101 2.78 9.44 12.54
N VAL A 102 2.59 8.25 13.09
CA VAL A 102 1.48 7.35 12.75
C VAL A 102 0.28 7.70 13.61
N LYS A 103 -0.68 8.44 13.04
CA LYS A 103 -1.90 8.89 13.75
C LYS A 103 -3.10 7.96 13.59
N ARG A 104 -2.99 6.97 12.71
CA ARG A 104 -4.03 5.99 12.42
C ARG A 104 -3.43 4.77 11.74
N LEU A 105 -4.13 3.66 11.85
CA LEU A 105 -3.78 2.38 11.27
C LEU A 105 -4.88 1.92 10.32
N TYR A 106 -4.51 1.03 9.41
CA TYR A 106 -5.45 0.25 8.63
C TYR A 106 -5.23 -1.22 8.96
N VAL A 107 -6.28 -1.88 9.46
CA VAL A 107 -6.30 -3.31 9.74
C VAL A 107 -7.05 -3.98 8.61
N GLU A 108 -6.40 -4.94 7.95
CA GLU A 108 -6.92 -5.60 6.76
C GLU A 108 -6.83 -7.11 6.89
N GLU A 109 -7.69 -7.85 6.20
CA GLU A 109 -7.58 -9.31 6.09
C GLU A 109 -6.28 -9.74 5.39
N GLY A 110 -5.71 -10.86 5.82
CA GLY A 110 -4.55 -11.46 5.15
C GLY A 110 -4.91 -11.96 3.75
N ALA A 111 -3.94 -11.89 2.84
CA ALA A 111 -4.04 -12.47 1.50
C ALA A 111 -2.94 -13.51 1.28
N ASP A 112 -3.29 -14.66 0.69
CA ASP A 112 -2.32 -15.65 0.20
C ASP A 112 -1.80 -15.22 -1.18
N ILE A 113 -0.72 -14.45 -1.16
CA ILE A 113 -0.17 -13.80 -2.35
C ILE A 113 0.69 -14.79 -3.14
N LYS A 114 0.12 -15.35 -4.21
CA LYS A 114 0.83 -16.27 -5.12
C LYS A 114 1.79 -15.55 -6.07
N ARG A 115 1.48 -14.30 -6.43
CA ARG A 115 2.25 -13.48 -7.36
C ARG A 115 1.99 -12.01 -7.06
N GLU A 116 3.07 -11.23 -7.02
CA GLU A 116 3.00 -9.77 -6.91
C GLU A 116 3.28 -9.15 -8.28
N LEU A 117 2.55 -8.09 -8.60
CA LEU A 117 2.68 -7.33 -9.83
C LEU A 117 2.68 -5.84 -9.50
N TYR A 118 3.28 -5.04 -10.37
CA TYR A 118 3.16 -3.59 -10.31
C TYR A 118 2.18 -3.10 -11.38
N LEU A 119 1.26 -2.21 -11.00
CA LEU A 119 0.37 -1.50 -11.91
C LEU A 119 0.22 -0.05 -11.43
N GLY A 120 0.44 0.90 -12.34
CA GLY A 120 0.26 2.32 -12.08
C GLY A 120 -0.30 3.05 -13.31
N LEU A 121 -1.09 4.09 -13.06
CA LEU A 121 -1.59 5.00 -14.10
C LEU A 121 -1.18 6.41 -13.72
N LEU A 122 -0.54 7.13 -14.63
CA LEU A 122 -0.14 8.52 -14.42
C LEU A 122 -0.26 9.32 -15.72
N THR A 123 -0.35 10.64 -15.57
CA THR A 123 -0.15 11.55 -16.70
C THR A 123 1.34 11.63 -17.02
N ASP A 124 1.73 11.04 -18.14
CA ASP A 124 3.09 11.11 -18.65
C ASP A 124 3.30 12.43 -19.39
N ARG A 125 4.24 13.24 -18.89
CA ARG A 125 4.54 14.56 -19.45
C ARG A 125 5.15 14.47 -20.85
N GLY A 126 5.87 13.38 -21.18
CA GLY A 126 6.48 13.21 -22.49
C GLY A 126 5.45 12.98 -23.59
N THR A 127 4.38 12.25 -23.27
CA THR A 127 3.31 11.95 -24.23
C THR A 127 2.09 12.87 -24.08
N GLY A 128 1.98 13.60 -22.97
CA GLY A 128 0.79 14.40 -22.64
C GLY A 128 -0.46 13.54 -22.40
N ARG A 129 -0.29 12.24 -22.14
CA ARG A 129 -1.37 11.25 -22.07
C ARG A 129 -1.36 10.53 -20.72
N VAL A 130 -2.50 9.94 -20.37
CA VAL A 130 -2.52 8.93 -19.30
C VAL A 130 -1.81 7.70 -19.82
N THR A 131 -0.77 7.26 -19.11
CA THR A 131 0.03 6.09 -19.43
C THR A 131 -0.14 5.05 -18.34
N ILE A 132 -0.49 3.83 -18.76
CA ILE A 132 -0.49 2.63 -17.93
C ILE A 132 0.96 2.13 -17.85
N ILE A 133 1.45 1.89 -16.65
CA ILE A 133 2.74 1.28 -16.37
C ILE A 133 2.49 -0.03 -15.64
N ALA A 134 3.01 -1.13 -16.17
CA ALA A 134 2.91 -2.45 -15.57
C ALA A 134 4.28 -3.13 -15.52
N SER A 135 4.51 -3.99 -14.53
CA SER A 135 5.71 -4.81 -14.41
C SER A 135 5.42 -6.11 -13.68
N THR A 136 6.16 -7.16 -14.03
CA THR A 136 6.15 -8.43 -13.30
C THR A 136 6.86 -8.36 -11.95
N GLU A 137 7.66 -7.31 -11.74
CA GLU A 137 8.40 -7.07 -10.50
C GLU A 137 7.55 -6.27 -9.51
N GLY A 138 6.50 -6.92 -8.99
CA GLY A 138 5.76 -6.39 -7.85
C GLY A 138 6.56 -6.46 -6.54
N GLY A 139 6.10 -5.73 -5.52
CA GLY A 139 6.70 -5.80 -4.17
C GLY A 139 7.98 -4.98 -3.96
N MET A 140 8.51 -4.34 -5.00
CA MET A 140 9.71 -3.49 -4.93
C MET A 140 9.45 -2.08 -5.49
N GLU A 141 10.38 -1.16 -5.25
CA GLU A 141 10.27 0.22 -5.76
C GLU A 141 10.43 0.21 -7.29
N ILE A 142 9.44 0.77 -8.00
CA ILE A 142 9.40 0.74 -9.46
C ILE A 142 10.54 1.55 -10.09
N GLU A 143 11.05 2.55 -9.38
CA GLU A 143 12.19 3.36 -9.77
C GLU A 143 13.47 2.52 -9.87
N GLU A 144 13.63 1.51 -9.01
CA GLU A 144 14.77 0.59 -9.04
C GLU A 144 14.66 -0.36 -10.24
N VAL A 145 13.45 -0.85 -10.55
CA VAL A 145 13.18 -1.65 -11.75
C VAL A 145 13.46 -0.84 -13.01
N ALA A 146 13.05 0.43 -13.05
CA ALA A 146 13.25 1.32 -14.19
C ALA A 146 14.73 1.62 -14.46
N HIS A 147 15.57 1.61 -13.42
CA HIS A 147 17.02 1.80 -13.56
C HIS A 147 17.74 0.50 -13.93
N ASN A 148 17.42 -0.60 -13.26
CA ASN A 148 18.22 -1.84 -13.36
C ASN A 148 17.73 -2.80 -14.45
N THR A 149 16.42 -2.88 -14.65
CA THR A 149 15.76 -3.81 -15.60
C THR A 149 14.59 -3.12 -16.32
N PRO A 150 14.85 -2.03 -17.07
CA PRO A 150 13.80 -1.24 -17.72
C PRO A 150 12.93 -2.03 -18.69
N GLU A 151 13.46 -3.11 -19.27
CA GLU A 151 12.77 -4.02 -20.18
C GLU A 151 11.60 -4.78 -19.54
N LYS A 152 11.59 -4.88 -18.19
CA LYS A 152 10.48 -5.47 -17.44
C LYS A 152 9.29 -4.52 -17.26
N ILE A 153 9.43 -3.26 -17.67
CA ILE A 153 8.37 -2.26 -17.57
C ILE A 153 7.64 -2.11 -18.90
N VAL A 154 6.36 -2.45 -18.90
CA VAL A 154 5.45 -2.20 -20.00
C VAL A 154 4.81 -0.83 -19.81
N LYS A 155 4.86 0.01 -20.85
CA LYS A 155 4.17 1.31 -20.90
C LYS A 155 3.16 1.33 -22.05
N VAL A 156 1.93 1.74 -21.75
CA VAL A 156 0.84 1.88 -22.74
C VAL A 156 0.18 3.25 -22.57
N ALA A 157 0.42 4.15 -23.53
CA ALA A 157 -0.23 5.45 -23.57
C ALA A 157 -1.66 5.32 -24.09
N VAL A 158 -2.62 5.93 -23.40
CA VAL A 158 -4.04 5.92 -23.76
C VAL A 158 -4.36 7.18 -24.54
N ASP A 159 -4.99 7.04 -25.70
CA ASP A 159 -5.48 8.18 -26.47
C ASP A 159 -6.73 8.78 -25.77
N PRO A 160 -6.74 10.08 -25.45
CA PRO A 160 -7.86 10.68 -24.73
C PRO A 160 -9.17 10.68 -25.52
N ALA A 161 -9.12 10.63 -26.86
CA ALA A 161 -10.31 10.61 -27.70
C ALA A 161 -10.99 9.24 -27.69
N THR A 162 -10.23 8.15 -27.60
CA THR A 162 -10.77 6.78 -27.64
C THR A 162 -10.87 6.15 -26.25
N GLY A 163 -10.15 6.66 -25.26
CA GLY A 163 -10.11 6.09 -23.91
C GLY A 163 -9.42 4.73 -23.86
N ILE A 164 -9.58 4.03 -22.73
CA ILE A 164 -9.00 2.69 -22.57
C ILE A 164 -9.77 1.68 -23.44
N GLN A 165 -9.03 0.85 -24.17
CA GLN A 165 -9.54 -0.13 -25.10
C GLN A 165 -9.02 -1.51 -24.69
N GLY A 166 -9.74 -2.58 -25.04
CA GLY A 166 -9.39 -3.93 -24.60
C GLY A 166 -8.03 -4.43 -25.08
N TYR A 167 -7.46 -3.86 -26.15
CA TYR A 167 -6.10 -4.20 -26.57
C TYR A 167 -5.03 -3.58 -25.67
N HIS A 168 -5.31 -2.43 -25.02
CA HIS A 168 -4.43 -1.87 -24.00
C HIS A 168 -4.31 -2.85 -22.83
N THR A 169 -5.46 -3.36 -22.35
CA THR A 169 -5.53 -4.23 -21.17
C THR A 169 -4.99 -5.63 -21.40
N ARG A 170 -4.94 -6.13 -22.64
CA ARG A 170 -4.29 -7.41 -22.98
C ARG A 170 -2.77 -7.32 -23.16
N LYS A 171 -2.25 -6.10 -23.36
CA LYS A 171 -0.83 -5.86 -23.54
C LYS A 171 -0.08 -5.73 -22.21
N VAL A 172 -0.80 -5.28 -21.17
CA VAL A 172 -0.30 -5.16 -19.79
C VAL A 172 -0.58 -6.41 -18.97
#